data_AF-A0A017HS74-F1
#
_entry.id   AF-A0A017HS74-F1
#
_cell.length_a   1.000
_cell.length_b   1.000
_cell.length_c   1.000
_cell.angle_alpha   90.00
_cell.angle_beta   90.00
_cell.angle_gamma   90.00
#
_symmetry.space_group_name_H-M   'P 1'
#
loop_
_entity.id
_entity.type
_entity.pdbx_description
1 polymer ?
#
loop_
_entity_poly.entity_id
_entity_poly.type
_entity_poly.pdbx_seq_one_letter_code
_entity_poly.pdbx_strand_id
1 'polypeptide(L)' 'MTHSEETEIEMARRHVREGEEHVARQREIIDRLPSTGEVAEIARTLLADYEDSLALHRAHLGRLQG' A
#
# COMPACT_ATOMS: atom_id res chain seq x y z
N MET A 1 -13.98 10.44 -20.02
CA MET A 1 -12.92 10.15 -19.03
C MET A 1 -12.32 11.47 -18.61
N THR A 2 -12.78 12.04 -17.51
CA THR A 2 -12.16 13.22 -16.91
C THR A 2 -10.95 12.73 -16.13
N HIS A 3 -9.76 12.77 -16.72
CA HIS A 3 -8.54 12.80 -15.90
C HIS A 3 -8.66 14.06 -15.06
N SER A 4 -8.87 13.88 -13.75
CA SER A 4 -8.77 14.96 -12.78
C SER A 4 -7.41 15.64 -12.98
N GLU A 5 -7.37 16.97 -12.97
CA GLU A 5 -6.13 17.76 -12.98
C GLU A 5 -5.44 17.64 -11.61
N GLU A 6 -5.23 16.41 -11.16
CA GLU A 6 -4.55 16.13 -9.90
C GLU A 6 -3.08 16.50 -10.07
N THR A 7 -2.60 17.35 -9.15
CA THR A 7 -1.18 17.69 -9.07
C THR A 7 -0.37 16.47 -8.62
N GLU A 8 0.92 16.43 -8.94
CA GLU A 8 1.80 15.33 -8.52
C GLU A 8 1.78 15.11 -7.00
N ILE A 9 1.66 16.17 -6.22
CA ILE A 9 1.60 16.08 -4.76
C ILE A 9 0.25 15.51 -4.26
N GLU A 10 -0.86 15.82 -4.93
CA GLU A 10 -2.17 15.25 -4.62
C GLU A 10 -2.20 13.76 -4.98
N MET A 11 -1.64 13.38 -6.13
CA MET A 11 -1.47 11.99 -6.54
C MET A 11 -0.63 11.20 -5.53
N ALA A 12 0.52 11.74 -5.12
CA ALA A 12 1.40 11.10 -4.15
C ALA A 12 0.71 10.92 -2.79
N ARG A 13 -0.05 11.92 -2.32
CA ARG A 13 -0.85 11.81 -1.09
C ARG A 13 -1.94 10.74 -1.21
N ARG A 14 -2.64 10.68 -2.34
CA ARG A 14 -3.65 9.66 -2.60
C ARG A 14 -3.02 8.26 -2.55
N HIS A 15 -1.89 8.05 -3.20
CA HIS A 15 -1.20 6.76 -3.21
C HIS A 15 -0.73 6.33 -1.82
N VAL A 16 -0.24 7.26 -0.99
CA VAL A 16 0.09 6.94 0.41
C VAL A 16 -1.17 6.50 1.17
N ARG A 17 -2.27 7.26 1.08
CA ARG A 17 -3.53 6.92 1.76
C ARG A 17 -4.07 5.54 1.33
N GLU A 18 -4.14 5.31 0.02
CA GLU A 18 -4.62 4.03 -0.53
C GLU A 18 -3.70 2.86 -0.16
N GLY A 19 -2.38 3.08 -0.18
CA GLY A 19 -1.41 2.08 0.25
C GLY A 19 -1.55 1.73 1.74
N GLU A 20 -1.80 2.71 2.61
CA GLU A 20 -2.06 2.47 4.03
C GLU A 20 -3.35 1.67 4.26
N GLU A 21 -4.43 2.00 3.54
CA GLU A 21 -5.69 1.27 3.60
C GLU A 21 -5.52 -0.20 3.13
N HIS A 22 -4.75 -0.44 2.06
CA HIS A 22 -4.48 -1.78 1.56
C HIS A 22 -3.62 -2.61 2.53
N VAL A 23 -2.54 -2.03 3.06
CA VAL A 23 -1.67 -2.71 4.05
C VAL A 23 -2.46 -3.06 5.30
N ALA A 24 -3.30 -2.15 5.81
CA ALA A 24 -4.15 -2.42 6.98
C ALA A 24 -5.11 -3.59 6.71
N ARG A 25 -5.80 -3.58 5.57
CA ARG A 25 -6.71 -4.66 5.18
C ARG A 25 -5.99 -6.00 5.01
N GLN A 26 -4.80 -6.00 4.42
CA GLN A 26 -4.04 -7.24 4.21
C GLN A 26 -3.57 -7.85 5.53
N ARG A 27 -3.19 -7.02 6.52
CA ARG A 27 -2.89 -7.48 7.88
C ARG A 27 -4.11 -8.11 8.55
N GLU A 28 -5.29 -7.49 8.43
CA GLU A 28 -6.54 -8.08 8.95
C GLU A 28 -6.89 -9.43 8.30
N ILE A 29 -6.57 -9.61 7.01
CA ILE A 29 -6.75 -10.89 6.32
C ILE A 29 -5.79 -11.93 6.89
N ILE A 30 -4.50 -11.60 7.03
CA ILE A 30 -3.47 -12.49 7.56
C ILE A 30 -3.82 -12.94 8.99
N ASP A 31 -4.32 -12.04 9.83
CA ASP A 31 -4.72 -12.35 11.21
C ASP A 31 -5.85 -13.39 11.30
N ARG A 32 -6.64 -13.56 10.22
CA ARG A 32 -7.72 -14.56 10.12
C ARG A 32 -7.26 -15.87 9.50
N LEU A 33 -6.05 -15.93 8.94
CA LEU A 33 -5.50 -17.14 8.34
C LEU A 33 -4.84 -18.03 9.40
N PRO A 34 -4.78 -19.35 9.18
CA PRO A 34 -3.90 -20.21 9.94
C PRO A 34 -2.45 -19.72 9.87
N SER A 35 -1.67 -19.93 10.93
CA SER A 35 -0.27 -19.48 11.00
C SER A 35 0.60 -20.07 9.88
N THR A 36 0.24 -21.25 9.38
CA THR A 36 0.98 -22.01 8.37
C THR A 36 0.06 -22.47 7.25
N GLY A 37 0.62 -22.66 6.06
CA GLY A 37 -0.08 -23.16 4.89
C GLY A 37 0.15 -22.26 3.68
N GLU A 38 -0.07 -22.79 2.49
CA GLU A 38 0.23 -22.11 1.22
C GLU A 38 -0.46 -20.75 1.12
N VAL A 39 -1.75 -20.66 1.49
CA VAL A 39 -2.51 -19.41 1.47
C VAL A 39 -1.93 -18.37 2.44
N ALA A 40 -1.45 -18.80 3.62
CA ALA A 40 -0.86 -17.90 4.60
C ALA A 40 0.49 -17.35 4.13
N GLU A 41 1.31 -18.18 3.46
CA GLU A 41 2.56 -17.72 2.86
C GLU A 41 2.33 -16.75 1.70
N ILE A 42 1.38 -17.07 0.80
CA ILE A 42 1.01 -16.16 -0.30
C ILE A 42 0.53 -14.82 0.25
N ALA A 43 -0.33 -14.84 1.28
CA ALA A 43 -0.85 -13.62 1.88
C ALA A 43 0.26 -12.75 2.51
N ARG A 44 1.27 -13.38 3.15
CA ARG A 44 2.44 -12.70 3.71
C ARG A 44 3.33 -12.10 2.62
N THR A 45 3.60 -12.84 1.55
CA THR A 45 4.36 -12.32 0.41
C THR A 45 3.65 -11.11 -0.21
N LEU A 46 2.34 -11.21 -0.41
CA LEU A 46 1.55 -10.09 -0.95
C LEU A 46 1.55 -8.88 0.00
N LEU A 47 1.52 -9.10 1.32
CA LEU A 47 1.67 -8.01 2.29
C LEU A 47 3.01 -7.30 2.14
N ALA A 48 4.11 -8.05 2.00
CA ALA A 48 5.44 -7.48 1.81
C ALA A 48 5.49 -6.60 0.55
N ASP A 49 4.92 -7.06 -0.57
CA ASP A 49 4.85 -6.28 -1.81
C ASP A 49 4.06 -4.96 -1.62
N TYR A 50 2.95 -4.99 -0.89
CA TYR A 50 2.19 -3.78 -0.55
C TYR A 50 2.97 -2.83 0.35
N GLU A 51 3.71 -3.36 1.33
CA GLU A 51 4.53 -2.56 2.25
C GLU A 51 5.70 -1.88 1.51
N ASP A 52 6.35 -2.59 0.59
CA ASP A 52 7.41 -2.05 -0.26
C ASP A 52 6.88 -0.94 -1.19
N SER A 53 5.72 -1.17 -1.82
CA SER A 53 5.07 -0.14 -2.64
C SER A 53 4.69 1.10 -1.83
N LEU A 54 4.13 0.92 -0.62
CA LEU A 54 3.80 2.02 0.28
C LEU A 54 5.06 2.79 0.72
N ALA A 55 6.18 2.11 0.96
CA ALA A 55 7.45 2.77 1.26
C ALA A 55 7.92 3.65 0.10
N LEU A 56 7.78 3.18 -1.15
CA LEU A 56 8.08 3.97 -2.35
C LEU A 56 7.17 5.19 -2.48
N HIS A 57 5.87 5.05 -2.23
CA HIS A 57 4.92 6.17 -2.24
C HIS A 57 5.25 7.22 -1.18
N ARG A 58 5.58 6.80 0.05
CA ARG A 58 6.00 7.70 1.13
C ARG A 58 7.30 8.43 0.79
N ALA A 59 8.27 7.71 0.22
CA ALA A 59 9.52 8.31 -0.23
C ALA A 59 9.29 9.34 -1.35
N HIS A 60 8.38 9.06 -2.29
CA HIS A 60 8.02 10.00 -3.33
C HIS A 60 7.35 11.26 -2.77
N LEU A 61 6.36 11.10 -1.89
CA LEU A 61 5.70 12.23 -1.24
C LEU A 61 6.70 13.09 -0.46
N GLY A 62 7.62 12.47 0.29
CA GLY A 62 8.67 13.17 1.01
C GLY A 62 9.57 14.04 0.11
N ARG A 63 9.87 13.57 -1.12
CA ARG A 63 10.62 14.37 -2.12
C ARG A 63 9.84 15.55 -2.67
N LEU A 64 8.50 15.49 -2.71
CA LEU A 64 7.65 16.59 -3.20
C LEU A 64 7.36 17.64 -2.11
N GLN A 65 7.58 17.31 -0.84
CA GLN A 65 7.33 18.18 0.31
C GLN A 65 8.58 18.91 0.82
N GLY A 66 9.77 18.52 0.36
CA GLY A 66 11.06 19.14 0.71
C GLY A 66 11.66 19.89 -0.47
#